data_AF-A0A7X6SNC3-F1
#
_entry.id   AF-A0A7X6SNC3-F1
#
_cell.length_a   1.000
_cell.length_b   1.000
_cell.length_c   1.000
_cell.angle_alpha   90.00
_cell.angle_beta   90.00
_cell.angle_gamma   90.00
#
_symmetry.space_group_name_H-M   'P 1'
#
loop_
_entity.id
_entity.type
_entity.pdbx_description
1 polymer ?
#
loop_
_entity_poly.entity_id
_entity_poly.type
_entity_poly.pdbx_seq_one_letter_code
_entity_poly.pdbx_strand_id
1 'polypeptide(L)'
;NADNNELEVSLYGATQREVILTLLEERFSVDAYFEEVKTIYKERLKTKSEYTIHIEVQPNPYWASIGLIIEPLPIGAGLVLESEISLGYLNQSFQNAVFDGVKKACESGLYGWEVTDLKVTFSHGIYYSPVSTPADFRSLAPYVFRLALEQADVELLEPILDFKLQIPLAVNAKAITDINKIQGEISTITSDGDWTTILGSIPLDTSKEYSAEVSSYTQGLGVFVTRLSGYQPTNKKVSSNVELNEKDKLMYMFEKKLG
;
A
#
# COMPACT_ATOMS: atom_id res chain seq x y z
N ASN A 1 12.95 2.61 6.63
CA ASN A 1 13.15 1.14 6.67
C ASN A 1 14.61 0.83 6.95
N ALA A 2 14.92 -0.23 7.70
CA ALA A 2 16.27 -0.47 8.24
C ALA A 2 17.28 -1.08 7.25
N ASP A 3 16.89 -1.37 6.00
CA ASP A 3 17.74 -2.06 5.03
C ASP A 3 18.20 -1.18 3.85
N ASN A 4 17.64 0.01 3.66
CA ASN A 4 18.21 1.07 2.83
C ASN A 4 18.17 2.36 3.66
N ASN A 5 19.29 3.06 3.76
CA ASN A 5 19.46 4.29 4.55
C ASN A 5 18.73 5.50 3.89
N GLU A 6 17.54 5.27 3.34
CA GLU A 6 16.71 6.23 2.63
C GLU A 6 15.73 6.89 3.61
N LEU A 7 15.70 8.22 3.58
CA LEU A 7 14.79 9.04 4.38
C LEU A 7 13.58 9.40 3.52
N GLU A 8 12.41 8.93 3.91
CA GLU A 8 11.15 9.29 3.27
C GLU A 8 10.61 10.60 3.85
N VAL A 9 10.26 11.54 2.96
CA VAL A 9 9.63 12.82 3.32
C VAL A 9 8.37 12.96 2.50
N SER A 10 7.22 13.07 3.16
CA SER A 10 5.94 13.37 2.50
C SER A 10 5.89 14.84 2.09
N LEU A 11 5.79 15.11 0.79
CA LEU A 11 5.69 16.47 0.23
C LEU A 11 4.34 16.67 -0.44
N TYR A 12 3.84 17.91 -0.42
CA TYR A 12 2.56 18.28 -1.04
C TYR A 12 2.72 18.93 -2.43
N GLY A 13 3.95 19.10 -2.93
CA GLY A 13 4.18 19.65 -4.27
C GLY A 13 5.65 19.90 -4.61
N ALA A 14 5.93 20.07 -5.91
CA ALA A 14 7.28 20.22 -6.44
C ALA A 14 8.02 21.46 -5.90
N THR A 15 7.31 22.55 -5.61
CA THR A 15 7.91 23.78 -5.04
C THR A 15 8.45 23.57 -3.62
N GLN A 16 7.78 22.74 -2.80
CA GLN A 16 8.27 22.42 -1.45
C GLN A 16 9.57 21.63 -1.50
N ARG A 17 9.74 20.78 -2.51
CA ARG A 17 10.97 20.01 -2.76
C ARG A 17 12.17 20.94 -2.95
N GLU A 18 12.03 21.93 -3.83
CA GLU A 18 13.11 22.89 -4.11
C GLU A 18 13.47 23.70 -2.87
N VAL A 19 12.48 24.21 -2.13
CA VAL A 19 12.72 24.96 -0.88
C VAL A 19 13.43 24.09 0.17
N ILE A 20 13.06 22.82 0.31
CA ILE A 20 13.70 21.91 1.26
C ILE A 20 15.13 21.59 0.84
N LEU A 21 15.39 21.34 -0.45
CA LEU A 21 16.74 21.15 -0.97
C LEU A 21 17.62 22.36 -0.67
N THR A 22 17.15 23.56 -1.00
CA THR A 22 17.88 24.80 -0.71
C THR A 22 18.12 24.98 0.78
N LEU A 23 17.14 24.68 1.64
CA LEU A 23 17.31 24.76 3.10
C LEU A 23 18.33 23.75 3.63
N LEU A 24 18.32 22.51 3.13
CA LEU A 24 19.28 21.48 3.52
C LEU A 24 20.71 21.87 3.14
N GLU A 25 20.90 22.41 1.95
CA GLU A 25 22.19 22.88 1.47
C GLU A 25 22.66 24.13 2.24
N GLU A 26 21.87 25.20 2.26
CA GLU A 26 22.28 26.50 2.81
C GLU A 26 22.41 26.50 4.33
N ARG A 27 21.48 25.84 5.04
CA ARG A 27 21.40 25.92 6.51
C ARG A 27 22.11 24.77 7.21
N PHE A 28 22.15 23.59 6.58
CA PHE A 28 22.68 22.38 7.19
C PHE A 28 23.91 21.82 6.45
N SER A 29 24.29 22.39 5.31
CA SER A 29 25.39 21.90 4.45
C SER A 29 25.25 20.41 4.11
N VAL A 30 24.00 19.96 3.95
CA VAL A 30 23.65 18.59 3.55
C VAL A 30 23.37 18.61 2.06
N ASP A 31 24.23 17.93 1.30
CA ASP A 31 23.97 17.63 -0.11
C ASP A 31 22.95 16.48 -0.18
N ALA A 32 21.76 16.79 -0.68
CA ALA A 32 20.65 15.86 -0.79
C ALA A 32 20.05 15.96 -2.19
N TYR A 33 19.58 14.83 -2.71
CA TYR A 33 18.76 14.80 -3.91
C TYR A 33 17.46 14.08 -3.59
N PHE A 34 16.37 14.55 -4.18
CA PHE A 34 15.12 13.80 -4.16
C PHE A 34 15.11 12.87 -5.36
N GLU A 35 14.90 11.58 -5.12
CA GLU A 35 14.49 10.66 -6.18
C GLU A 35 13.12 11.06 -6.74
N GLU A 36 12.77 10.46 -7.87
CA GLU A 36 11.45 10.61 -8.47
C GLU A 36 10.36 10.25 -7.44
N VAL A 37 9.33 11.09 -7.34
CA VAL A 37 8.23 10.87 -6.39
C VAL A 37 7.48 9.60 -6.83
N LYS A 38 7.78 8.49 -6.15
CA LYS A 38 7.11 7.21 -6.36
C LYS A 38 5.70 7.29 -5.80
N THR A 39 4.73 6.88 -6.60
CA THR A 39 3.35 6.74 -6.15
C THR A 39 3.27 5.50 -5.26
N ILE A 40 2.79 5.67 -4.02
CA ILE A 40 2.60 4.55 -3.11
C ILE A 40 1.29 3.85 -3.48
N TYR A 41 1.41 2.62 -3.98
CA TYR A 41 0.27 1.75 -4.22
C TYR A 41 -0.01 0.91 -2.98
N LYS A 42 -1.19 0.28 -2.95
CA LYS A 42 -1.50 -0.79 -2.00
C LYS A 42 -1.92 -2.05 -2.75
N GLU A 43 -1.85 -3.18 -2.08
CA GLU A 43 -2.30 -4.47 -2.58
C GLU A 43 -3.60 -4.89 -1.88
N ARG A 44 -4.51 -5.49 -2.64
CA ARG A 44 -5.75 -6.06 -2.11
C ARG A 44 -6.03 -7.37 -2.80
N LEU A 45 -6.43 -8.39 -2.04
CA LEU A 45 -6.86 -9.66 -2.60
C LEU A 45 -8.24 -9.53 -3.28
N LYS A 46 -8.47 -10.29 -4.34
CA LYS A 46 -9.76 -10.32 -5.06
C LYS A 46 -10.67 -11.43 -4.59
N THR A 47 -10.09 -12.56 -4.18
CA THR A 47 -10.84 -13.76 -3.82
C THR A 47 -10.44 -14.26 -2.44
N LYS A 48 -11.34 -15.03 -1.81
CA LYS A 48 -11.03 -15.76 -0.59
C LYS A 48 -10.03 -16.87 -0.90
N SER A 49 -9.05 -17.05 -0.02
CA SER A 49 -8.05 -18.11 -0.09
C SER A 49 -7.79 -18.70 1.29
N GLU A 50 -7.37 -19.96 1.31
CA GLU A 50 -6.99 -20.65 2.53
C GLU A 50 -5.71 -21.44 2.28
N TYR A 51 -4.75 -21.35 3.21
CA TYR A 51 -3.55 -22.15 3.16
C TYR A 51 -3.21 -22.70 4.54
N THR A 52 -2.86 -23.98 4.59
CA THR A 52 -2.39 -24.65 5.80
C THR A 52 -1.05 -25.33 5.55
N ILE A 53 -0.11 -25.12 6.47
CA ILE A 53 1.14 -25.86 6.52
C ILE A 53 1.20 -26.67 7.81
N HIS A 54 1.66 -27.92 7.69
CA HIS A 54 1.72 -28.85 8.80
C HIS A 54 3.15 -28.95 9.37
N ILE A 55 3.24 -29.16 10.68
CA ILE A 55 4.45 -29.53 11.40
C ILE A 55 5.03 -30.83 10.81
N GLU A 56 6.36 -30.95 10.80
CA GLU A 56 7.09 -32.11 10.24
C GLU A 56 6.87 -32.39 8.74
N VAL A 57 6.13 -31.53 8.03
CA VAL A 57 5.94 -31.61 6.58
C VAL A 57 6.80 -30.55 5.91
N GLN A 58 7.74 -30.99 5.08
CA GLN A 58 8.54 -30.09 4.26
C GLN A 58 7.63 -29.22 3.38
N PRO A 59 7.89 -27.90 3.26
CA PRO A 59 9.15 -27.23 3.60
C PRO A 59 9.21 -26.63 5.01
N ASN A 60 8.26 -26.94 5.92
CA ASN A 60 8.18 -26.31 7.24
C ASN A 60 9.34 -26.73 8.20
N PRO A 61 10.25 -25.82 8.58
CA PRO A 61 11.32 -26.12 9.52
C PRO A 61 10.92 -25.92 10.99
N TYR A 62 9.71 -25.43 11.25
CA TYR A 62 9.26 -25.01 12.58
C TYR A 62 8.40 -26.07 13.25
N TRP A 63 8.47 -26.11 14.59
CA TRP A 63 7.59 -26.95 15.40
C TRP A 63 6.20 -26.33 15.55
N ALA A 64 5.53 -25.99 14.45
CA ALA A 64 4.19 -25.42 14.45
C ALA A 64 3.45 -25.77 13.16
N SER A 65 2.15 -26.04 13.24
CA SER A 65 1.25 -25.97 12.08
C SER A 65 0.44 -24.68 12.16
N ILE A 66 0.26 -24.01 11.02
CA ILE A 66 -0.60 -22.83 10.89
C ILE A 66 -1.48 -22.99 9.65
N GLY A 67 -2.78 -22.75 9.81
CA GLY A 67 -3.72 -22.50 8.74
C GLY A 67 -4.32 -21.10 8.86
N LEU A 68 -4.31 -20.38 7.73
CA LEU A 68 -4.88 -19.05 7.61
C LEU A 68 -5.92 -19.05 6.49
N ILE A 69 -7.07 -18.44 6.78
CA ILE A 69 -8.07 -18.06 5.80
C ILE A 69 -7.96 -16.56 5.60
N ILE A 70 -7.81 -16.12 4.35
CA ILE A 70 -7.78 -14.70 3.99
C ILE A 70 -8.97 -14.35 3.09
N GLU A 71 -9.64 -13.24 3.40
CA GLU A 71 -10.85 -12.80 2.73
C GLU A 71 -10.78 -11.30 2.41
N PRO A 72 -11.20 -10.86 1.20
CA PRO A 72 -11.26 -9.45 0.88
C PRO A 72 -12.33 -8.74 1.70
N LEU A 73 -12.01 -7.53 2.16
CA LEU A 73 -12.95 -6.60 2.77
C LEU A 73 -13.23 -5.43 1.83
N PRO A 74 -14.30 -4.64 2.07
CA PRO A 74 -14.52 -3.38 1.38
C PRO A 74 -13.29 -2.46 1.50
N ILE A 75 -13.05 -1.65 0.47
CA ILE A 75 -11.92 -0.72 0.45
C ILE A 75 -12.02 0.26 1.62
N GLY A 76 -10.90 0.49 2.31
CA GLY A 76 -10.81 1.32 3.50
C GLY A 76 -11.16 0.60 4.81
N ALA A 77 -11.45 -0.70 4.78
CA ALA A 77 -11.67 -1.50 5.99
C ALA A 77 -10.37 -1.78 6.77
N GLY A 78 -9.21 -1.75 6.11
CA GLY A 78 -7.93 -2.07 6.72
C GLY A 78 -7.77 -3.57 6.99
N LEU A 79 -6.93 -3.91 7.98
CA LEU A 79 -6.64 -5.28 8.39
C LEU A 79 -7.50 -5.69 9.58
N VAL A 80 -8.27 -6.77 9.41
CA VAL A 80 -9.03 -7.41 10.50
C VAL A 80 -8.42 -8.77 10.80
N LEU A 81 -8.19 -9.07 12.08
CA LEU A 81 -7.60 -10.33 12.53
C LEU A 81 -8.56 -11.06 13.45
N GLU A 82 -8.83 -12.33 13.16
CA GLU A 82 -9.71 -13.19 13.95
C GLU A 82 -9.05 -14.55 14.18
N SER A 83 -9.49 -15.25 15.22
CA SER A 83 -9.03 -16.60 15.54
C SER A 83 -10.23 -17.51 15.78
N GLU A 84 -10.25 -18.65 15.10
CA GLU A 84 -11.19 -19.75 15.38
C GLU A 84 -10.60 -20.72 16.41
N ILE A 85 -9.35 -20.54 16.81
CA ILE A 85 -8.67 -21.39 17.78
C ILE A 85 -9.07 -20.99 19.21
N SER A 86 -9.62 -21.95 19.95
CA SER A 86 -9.96 -21.74 21.36
C SER A 86 -8.73 -21.42 22.21
N LEU A 87 -8.84 -20.43 23.09
CA LEU A 87 -7.79 -20.05 24.05
C LEU A 87 -7.41 -21.19 25.01
N GLY A 88 -8.32 -22.13 25.25
CA GLY A 88 -8.05 -23.32 26.06
C GLY A 88 -7.18 -24.37 25.33
N TYR A 89 -7.17 -24.35 24.00
CA TYR A 89 -6.35 -25.27 23.19
C TYR A 89 -4.97 -24.66 22.90
N LEU A 90 -4.95 -23.43 22.39
CA LEU A 90 -3.72 -22.68 22.13
C LEU A 90 -3.85 -21.30 22.78
N ASN A 91 -2.99 -21.03 23.76
CA ASN A 91 -3.12 -19.83 24.57
C ASN A 91 -2.90 -18.54 23.75
N GLN A 92 -3.32 -17.40 24.32
CA GLN A 92 -3.28 -16.10 23.66
C GLN A 92 -1.88 -15.69 23.15
N SER A 93 -0.80 -16.11 23.83
CA SER A 93 0.56 -15.72 23.45
C SER A 93 0.96 -16.28 22.07
N PHE A 94 0.57 -17.51 21.78
CA PHE A 94 0.79 -18.13 20.47
C PHE A 94 -0.09 -17.49 19.39
N GLN A 95 -1.35 -17.21 19.69
CA GLN A 95 -2.26 -16.56 18.73
C GLN A 95 -1.79 -15.14 18.40
N ASN A 96 -1.34 -14.37 19.40
CA ASN A 96 -0.75 -13.05 19.19
C ASN A 96 0.51 -13.13 18.33
N ALA A 97 1.34 -14.15 18.53
CA ALA A 97 2.53 -14.35 17.71
C ALA A 97 2.20 -14.59 16.23
N VAL A 98 1.14 -15.35 15.92
CA VAL A 98 0.63 -15.50 14.54
C VAL A 98 0.23 -14.13 13.99
N PHE A 99 -0.58 -13.37 14.75
CA PHE A 99 -1.05 -12.05 14.33
C PHE A 99 0.06 -11.03 14.12
N ASP A 100 1.10 -11.03 14.97
CA ASP A 100 2.29 -10.20 14.78
C ASP A 100 2.99 -10.53 13.46
N GLY A 101 3.12 -11.84 13.15
CA GLY A 101 3.71 -12.32 11.90
C GLY A 101 2.88 -11.89 10.69
N VAL A 102 1.55 -12.04 10.75
CA VAL A 102 0.64 -11.61 9.69
C VAL A 102 0.74 -10.09 9.47
N LYS A 103 0.69 -9.27 10.52
CA LYS A 103 0.82 -7.81 10.41
C LYS A 103 2.10 -7.41 9.70
N LYS A 104 3.22 -8.03 10.07
CA LYS A 104 4.50 -7.79 9.41
C LYS A 104 4.48 -8.21 7.94
N ALA A 105 3.83 -9.34 7.63
CA ALA A 105 3.71 -9.80 6.24
C ALA A 105 2.82 -8.87 5.39
N CYS A 106 1.85 -8.20 5.98
CA CYS A 106 1.03 -7.19 5.29
C CYS A 106 1.83 -5.93 4.91
N GLU A 107 3.01 -5.67 5.49
CA GLU A 107 3.81 -4.50 5.13
C GLU A 107 4.39 -4.60 3.70
N SER A 108 4.52 -5.81 3.14
CA SER A 108 5.03 -6.05 1.79
C SER A 108 4.37 -7.27 1.14
N GLY A 109 3.48 -7.02 0.19
CA GLY A 109 2.76 -8.03 -0.59
C GLY A 109 3.57 -8.67 -1.71
N LEU A 110 2.87 -9.15 -2.73
CA LEU A 110 3.46 -9.82 -3.90
C LEU A 110 4.19 -8.84 -4.81
N TYR A 111 3.73 -7.59 -4.86
CA TYR A 111 4.31 -6.49 -5.63
C TYR A 111 5.12 -5.52 -4.76
N GLY A 112 5.38 -5.88 -3.50
CA GLY A 112 6.20 -5.10 -2.57
C GLY A 112 5.46 -3.94 -1.89
N TRP A 113 4.14 -3.85 -2.05
CA TRP A 113 3.32 -2.80 -1.43
C TRP A 113 2.52 -3.35 -0.24
N GLU A 114 2.09 -2.45 0.63
CA GLU A 114 1.26 -2.82 1.78
C GLU A 114 -0.03 -3.52 1.33
N VAL A 115 -0.31 -4.69 1.89
CA VAL A 115 -1.57 -5.43 1.69
C VAL A 115 -2.61 -4.92 2.69
N THR A 116 -3.74 -4.44 2.17
CA THR A 116 -4.82 -3.83 2.97
C THR A 116 -6.19 -4.43 2.61
N ASP A 117 -7.20 -4.01 3.38
CA ASP A 117 -8.62 -4.29 3.13
C ASP A 117 -8.89 -5.79 3.07
N LEU A 118 -8.45 -6.49 4.11
CA LEU A 118 -8.56 -7.93 4.25
C LEU A 118 -8.84 -8.36 5.68
N LYS A 119 -9.52 -9.49 5.80
CA LYS A 119 -9.67 -10.24 7.04
C LYS A 119 -8.78 -11.47 6.99
N VAL A 120 -8.03 -11.71 8.05
CA VAL A 120 -7.23 -12.92 8.24
C VAL A 120 -7.76 -13.67 9.46
N THR A 121 -8.20 -14.91 9.23
CA THR A 121 -8.71 -15.80 10.27
C THR A 121 -7.71 -16.92 10.51
N PHE A 122 -7.25 -17.06 11.75
CA PHE A 122 -6.43 -18.19 12.18
C PHE A 122 -7.32 -19.42 12.42
N SER A 123 -7.36 -20.31 11.43
CA SER A 123 -8.30 -21.44 11.35
C SER A 123 -7.72 -22.75 11.88
N HIS A 124 -6.41 -22.94 11.78
CA HIS A 124 -5.75 -24.20 12.17
C HIS A 124 -4.44 -23.94 12.91
N GLY A 125 -4.27 -24.55 14.08
CA GLY A 125 -3.03 -24.50 14.84
C GLY A 125 -2.71 -25.86 15.43
N ILE A 126 -1.47 -26.35 15.28
CA ILE A 126 -0.97 -27.55 15.99
C ILE A 126 0.39 -27.21 16.58
N TYR A 127 0.64 -27.71 17.79
CA TYR A 127 1.90 -27.56 18.50
C TYR A 127 2.25 -28.85 19.25
N TYR A 128 3.54 -29.07 19.49
CA TYR A 128 4.09 -30.13 20.32
C TYR A 128 4.81 -29.53 21.53
N SER A 129 4.29 -29.83 22.72
CA SER A 129 5.00 -29.50 23.95
C SER A 129 6.15 -30.49 24.17
N PRO A 130 7.35 -30.03 24.61
CA PRO A 130 7.71 -28.66 24.96
C PRO A 130 8.39 -27.88 23.82
N VAL A 131 8.51 -28.45 22.62
CA VAL A 131 9.38 -27.92 21.56
C VAL A 131 8.81 -26.72 20.82
N SER A 132 7.49 -26.57 20.78
CA SER A 132 6.82 -25.46 20.09
C SER A 132 6.81 -24.19 20.92
N THR A 133 7.22 -23.09 20.32
CA THR A 133 7.28 -21.77 20.94
C THR A 133 6.44 -20.74 20.19
N PRO A 134 6.00 -19.64 20.83
CA PRO A 134 5.37 -18.54 20.10
C PRO A 134 6.26 -17.97 18.98
N ALA A 135 7.59 -18.05 19.10
CA ALA A 135 8.50 -17.60 18.07
C ALA A 135 8.41 -18.42 16.77
N ASP A 136 8.14 -19.73 16.89
CA ASP A 136 7.89 -20.61 15.74
C ASP A 136 6.66 -20.15 14.97
N PHE A 137 5.57 -19.87 15.68
CA PHE A 137 4.32 -19.39 15.08
C PHE A 137 4.50 -18.02 14.42
N ARG A 138 5.20 -17.09 15.09
CA ARG A 138 5.51 -15.75 14.52
C ARG A 138 6.33 -15.84 13.24
N SER A 139 7.26 -16.79 13.17
CA SER A 139 8.15 -16.94 12.01
C SER A 139 7.49 -17.67 10.85
N LEU A 140 6.55 -18.58 11.13
CA LEU A 140 5.84 -19.36 10.14
C LEU A 140 4.66 -18.60 9.52
N ALA A 141 3.99 -17.73 10.29
CA ALA A 141 2.80 -17.01 9.83
C ALA A 141 3.01 -16.17 8.54
N PRO A 142 4.10 -15.40 8.37
CA PRO A 142 4.36 -14.66 7.12
C PRO A 142 4.43 -15.57 5.89
N TYR A 143 5.01 -16.75 6.04
CA TYR A 143 5.15 -17.73 4.96
C TYR A 143 3.78 -18.27 4.52
N VAL A 144 2.97 -18.69 5.48
CA VAL A 144 1.60 -19.18 5.23
C VAL A 144 0.73 -18.09 4.63
N PHE A 145 0.82 -16.87 5.15
CA PHE A 145 0.10 -15.71 4.62
C PHE A 145 0.45 -15.44 3.15
N ARG A 146 1.75 -15.46 2.81
CA ARG A 146 2.22 -15.24 1.44
C ARG A 146 1.68 -16.31 0.48
N LEU A 147 1.70 -17.58 0.87
CA LEU A 147 1.16 -18.67 0.05
C LEU A 147 -0.36 -18.55 -0.15
N ALA A 148 -1.09 -18.15 0.89
CA ALA A 148 -2.52 -17.86 0.76
C ALA A 148 -2.74 -16.67 -0.20
N LEU A 149 -1.93 -15.62 -0.11
CA LEU A 149 -2.01 -14.41 -0.95
C LEU A 149 -1.74 -14.71 -2.43
N GLU A 150 -0.75 -15.57 -2.73
CA GLU A 150 -0.46 -16.03 -4.10
C GLU A 150 -1.64 -16.75 -4.76
N GLN A 151 -2.48 -17.43 -3.97
CA GLN A 151 -3.69 -18.11 -4.45
C GLN A 151 -4.91 -17.19 -4.57
N ALA A 152 -4.90 -16.04 -3.89
CA ALA A 152 -6.07 -15.18 -3.74
C ALA A 152 -6.32 -14.21 -4.91
N ASP A 153 -5.39 -14.14 -5.88
CA ASP A 153 -5.27 -13.11 -6.92
C ASP A 153 -5.26 -11.68 -6.34
N VAL A 154 -4.23 -10.91 -6.64
CA VAL A 154 -4.03 -9.58 -6.03
C VAL A 154 -4.24 -8.48 -7.07
N GLU A 155 -5.02 -7.47 -6.70
CA GLU A 155 -5.11 -6.20 -7.41
C GLU A 155 -4.32 -5.10 -6.70
N LEU A 156 -3.92 -4.11 -7.49
CA LEU A 156 -3.30 -2.91 -6.98
C LEU A 156 -4.36 -1.83 -6.79
N LEU A 157 -4.22 -1.11 -5.68
CA LEU A 157 -4.98 0.09 -5.40
C LEU A 157 -4.09 1.31 -5.59
N GLU A 158 -4.56 2.27 -6.37
CA GLU A 158 -3.88 3.54 -6.57
C GLU A 158 -4.47 4.64 -5.67
N PRO A 159 -3.65 5.58 -5.20
CA PRO A 159 -4.11 6.67 -4.37
C PRO A 159 -4.89 7.70 -5.20
N ILE A 160 -6.06 8.07 -4.68
CA ILE A 160 -6.98 9.05 -5.27
C ILE A 160 -6.99 10.32 -4.43
N LEU A 161 -6.92 11.45 -5.10
CA LEU A 161 -6.97 12.79 -4.53
C LEU A 161 -8.34 13.41 -4.76
N ASP A 162 -8.95 13.98 -3.72
CA ASP A 162 -10.00 14.98 -3.92
C ASP A 162 -9.33 16.28 -4.35
N PHE A 163 -9.88 16.94 -5.37
CA PHE A 163 -9.35 18.20 -5.86
C PHE A 163 -10.37 19.34 -5.83
N LYS A 164 -9.84 20.55 -5.68
CA LYS A 164 -10.52 21.80 -5.94
C LYS A 164 -9.68 22.63 -6.90
N LEU A 165 -10.26 22.91 -8.07
CA LEU A 165 -9.68 23.74 -9.10
C LEU A 165 -10.48 25.04 -9.22
N GLN A 166 -9.82 26.19 -9.07
CA GLN A 166 -10.41 27.51 -9.30
C GLN A 166 -9.66 28.20 -10.43
N ILE A 167 -10.39 28.60 -11.47
CA ILE A 167 -9.81 29.15 -12.70
C ILE A 167 -10.71 30.24 -13.30
N PRO A 168 -10.19 31.12 -14.15
CA PRO A 168 -11.03 32.00 -14.95
C PRO A 168 -11.98 31.21 -15.86
N LEU A 169 -13.23 31.67 -16.00
CA LEU A 169 -14.28 31.03 -16.80
C LEU A 169 -13.86 30.82 -18.26
N ALA A 170 -13.03 31.72 -18.81
CA ALA A 170 -12.54 31.66 -20.18
C ALA A 170 -11.74 30.38 -20.51
N VAL A 171 -11.13 29.72 -19.52
CA VAL A 171 -10.32 28.51 -19.71
C VAL A 171 -11.00 27.24 -19.19
N ASN A 172 -12.28 27.32 -18.79
CA ASN A 172 -13.05 26.21 -18.24
C ASN A 172 -13.06 24.97 -19.15
N ALA A 173 -13.31 25.14 -20.46
CA ALA A 173 -13.38 24.02 -21.40
C ALA A 173 -12.05 23.24 -21.50
N LYS A 174 -10.91 23.96 -21.42
CA LYS A 174 -9.59 23.33 -21.39
C LYS A 174 -9.40 22.52 -20.11
N ALA A 175 -9.72 23.10 -18.95
CA ALA A 175 -9.59 22.40 -17.67
C ALA A 175 -10.41 21.11 -17.62
N ILE A 176 -11.66 21.14 -18.07
CA ILE A 176 -12.52 19.93 -18.15
C ILE A 176 -11.87 18.88 -19.05
N THR A 177 -11.31 19.28 -20.19
CA THR A 177 -10.65 18.36 -21.13
C THR A 177 -9.42 17.73 -20.49
N ASP A 178 -8.59 18.53 -19.83
CA ASP A 178 -7.36 18.05 -19.19
C ASP A 178 -7.67 17.09 -18.03
N ILE A 179 -8.66 17.41 -17.17
CA ILE A 179 -9.11 16.54 -16.07
C ILE A 179 -9.54 15.17 -16.60
N ASN A 180 -10.34 15.13 -17.66
CA ASN A 180 -10.76 13.86 -18.27
C ASN A 180 -9.56 13.09 -18.86
N LYS A 181 -8.61 13.79 -19.48
CA LYS A 181 -7.41 13.17 -20.07
C LYS A 181 -6.54 12.48 -19.02
N ILE A 182 -6.43 13.08 -17.83
CA ILE A 182 -5.68 12.52 -16.69
C ILE A 182 -6.54 11.62 -15.80
N GLN A 183 -7.70 11.15 -16.31
CA GLN A 183 -8.59 10.18 -15.65
C GLN A 183 -9.22 10.70 -14.35
N GLY A 184 -9.41 12.01 -14.23
CA GLY A 184 -10.16 12.61 -13.13
C GLY A 184 -11.68 12.53 -13.35
N GLU A 185 -12.42 12.43 -12.26
CA GLU A 185 -13.88 12.46 -12.23
C GLU A 185 -14.35 13.80 -11.67
N ILE A 186 -15.22 14.49 -12.40
CA ILE A 186 -15.77 15.77 -11.97
C ILE A 186 -17.08 15.52 -11.20
N SER A 187 -17.13 16.00 -9.95
CA SER A 187 -18.32 15.91 -9.12
C SER A 187 -19.21 17.15 -9.23
N THR A 188 -18.62 18.34 -9.34
CA THR A 188 -19.37 19.60 -9.37
C THR A 188 -18.60 20.68 -10.12
N ILE A 189 -19.34 21.50 -10.88
CA ILE A 189 -18.83 22.71 -11.51
C ILE A 189 -19.73 23.86 -11.09
N THR A 190 -19.17 24.89 -10.46
CA THR A 190 -19.88 26.14 -10.13
C THR A 190 -19.16 27.32 -10.77
N SER A 191 -19.93 28.30 -11.25
CA SER A 191 -19.38 29.54 -11.79
C SER A 191 -19.92 30.72 -10.99
N ASP A 192 -19.04 31.67 -10.71
CA ASP A 192 -19.34 32.91 -9.99
C ASP A 192 -18.61 34.07 -10.70
N GLY A 193 -19.38 34.90 -11.40
CA GLY A 193 -18.83 35.93 -12.29
C GLY A 193 -17.87 35.35 -13.33
N ASP A 194 -16.64 35.87 -13.34
CA ASP A 194 -15.58 35.48 -14.27
C ASP A 194 -14.76 34.26 -13.80
N TRP A 195 -15.16 33.60 -12.71
CA TRP A 195 -14.47 32.45 -12.12
C TRP A 195 -15.31 31.18 -12.17
N THR A 196 -14.63 30.05 -12.31
CA THR A 196 -15.20 28.71 -12.21
C THR A 196 -14.46 27.90 -11.16
N THR A 197 -15.21 27.20 -10.31
CA THR A 197 -14.70 26.20 -9.39
C THR A 197 -15.14 24.81 -9.85
N ILE A 198 -14.18 23.91 -10.01
CA ILE A 198 -14.40 22.49 -10.34
C ILE A 198 -13.94 21.65 -9.14
N LEU A 199 -14.82 20.77 -8.69
CA LEU A 199 -14.55 19.78 -7.64
C LEU A 199 -14.63 18.38 -8.24
N GLY A 200 -13.86 17.46 -7.69
CA GLY A 200 -13.82 16.09 -8.17
C GLY A 200 -12.76 15.25 -7.49
N SER A 201 -12.51 14.08 -8.06
CA SER A 201 -11.45 13.16 -7.67
C SER A 201 -10.49 12.91 -8.84
N ILE A 202 -9.24 12.58 -8.55
CA ILE A 202 -8.21 12.37 -9.57
C ILE A 202 -7.13 11.40 -9.09
N PRO A 203 -6.61 10.49 -9.92
CA PRO A 203 -5.48 9.66 -9.54
C PRO A 203 -4.23 10.51 -9.28
N LEU A 204 -3.50 10.22 -8.19
CA LEU A 204 -2.28 10.95 -7.86
C LEU A 204 -1.25 10.83 -9.00
N ASP A 205 -1.09 9.63 -9.55
CA ASP A 205 -0.01 9.35 -10.49
C ASP A 205 -0.12 10.15 -11.79
N THR A 206 -1.33 10.31 -12.32
CA THR A 206 -1.61 11.06 -13.56
C THR A 206 -1.70 12.57 -13.36
N SER A 207 -1.80 13.04 -12.11
CA SER A 207 -2.03 14.45 -11.78
C SER A 207 -0.81 15.21 -11.22
N LYS A 208 0.35 14.55 -11.10
CA LYS A 208 1.58 15.10 -10.51
C LYS A 208 1.97 16.48 -11.05
N GLU A 209 1.84 16.67 -12.37
CA GLU A 209 2.25 17.89 -13.06
C GLU A 209 1.11 18.90 -13.25
N TYR A 210 -0.13 18.52 -12.94
CA TYR A 210 -1.31 19.28 -13.34
C TYR A 210 -1.39 20.66 -12.68
N SER A 211 -0.85 20.82 -11.46
CA SER A 211 -0.74 22.13 -10.81
C SER A 211 0.07 23.14 -11.65
N ALA A 212 1.19 22.70 -12.22
CA ALA A 212 2.04 23.54 -13.06
C ALA A 212 1.38 23.85 -14.42
N GLU A 213 0.69 22.87 -15.00
CA GLU A 213 -0.10 23.08 -16.22
C GLU A 213 -1.20 24.13 -16.01
N VAL A 214 -1.94 24.02 -14.89
CA VAL A 214 -2.97 24.98 -14.47
C VAL A 214 -2.38 26.38 -14.39
N SER A 215 -1.28 26.57 -13.67
CA SER A 215 -0.62 27.88 -13.58
C SER A 215 -0.20 28.40 -14.96
N SER A 216 0.28 27.53 -15.86
CA SER A 216 0.70 27.93 -17.22
C SER A 216 -0.47 28.43 -18.07
N TYR A 217 -1.54 27.64 -18.24
CA TYR A 217 -2.65 28.02 -19.13
C TYR A 217 -3.58 29.09 -18.53
N THR A 218 -3.48 29.33 -17.22
CA THR A 218 -4.22 30.41 -16.53
C THR A 218 -3.40 31.68 -16.32
N GLN A 219 -2.15 31.71 -16.78
CA GLN A 219 -1.22 32.83 -16.54
C GLN A 219 -1.04 33.14 -15.04
N GLY A 220 -1.04 32.09 -14.20
CA GLY A 220 -0.85 32.17 -12.74
C GLY A 220 -2.12 32.49 -11.95
N LEU A 221 -3.27 32.68 -12.59
CA LEU A 221 -4.54 32.99 -11.91
C LEU A 221 -5.21 31.76 -11.31
N GLY A 222 -4.93 30.57 -11.84
CA GLY A 222 -5.55 29.33 -11.42
C GLY A 222 -4.96 28.77 -10.14
N VAL A 223 -5.83 28.20 -9.31
CA VAL A 223 -5.47 27.54 -8.05
C VAL A 223 -5.95 26.10 -8.09
N PHE A 224 -5.03 25.15 -7.96
CA PHE A 224 -5.31 23.72 -7.87
C PHE A 224 -4.85 23.20 -6.51
N VAL A 225 -5.80 22.69 -5.72
CA VAL A 225 -5.53 22.14 -4.38
C VAL A 225 -6.03 20.71 -4.34
N THR A 226 -5.23 19.83 -3.74
CA THR A 226 -5.54 18.40 -3.63
C THR A 226 -5.42 17.91 -2.19
N ARG A 227 -6.19 16.88 -1.85
CA ARG A 227 -6.09 16.16 -0.58
C ARG A 227 -6.26 14.66 -0.84
N LEU A 228 -5.48 13.82 -0.16
CA LEU A 228 -5.69 12.37 -0.22
C LEU A 228 -7.11 12.02 0.25
N SER A 229 -7.85 11.35 -0.62
CA SER A 229 -9.23 10.90 -0.39
C SER A 229 -9.24 9.43 0.05
N GLY A 230 -8.50 8.59 -0.67
CA GLY A 230 -8.41 7.16 -0.39
C GLY A 230 -7.69 6.42 -1.49
N TYR A 231 -8.03 5.15 -1.66
CA TYR A 231 -7.46 4.26 -2.66
C TYR A 231 -8.57 3.64 -3.51
N GLN A 232 -8.28 3.34 -4.77
CA GLN A 232 -9.22 2.67 -5.68
C GLN A 232 -8.49 1.66 -6.56
N PRO A 233 -9.16 0.60 -7.04
CA PRO A 233 -8.54 -0.37 -7.93
C PRO A 233 -8.00 0.31 -9.19
N THR A 234 -6.75 0.02 -9.53
CA THR A 234 -6.14 0.58 -10.73
C THR A 234 -6.50 -0.22 -11.97
N ASN A 235 -6.74 0.49 -13.07
CA ASN A 235 -6.85 -0.14 -14.39
C ASN A 235 -5.48 -0.43 -15.03
N LYS A 236 -4.38 0.02 -14.38
CA LYS A 236 -3.03 -0.25 -14.87
C LYS A 236 -2.71 -1.72 -14.71
N LYS A 237 -2.38 -2.37 -15.83
CA LYS A 237 -1.63 -3.62 -15.80
C LYS A 237 -0.23 -3.28 -15.36
N VAL A 238 0.07 -3.43 -14.07
CA VAL A 238 1.45 -3.34 -13.62
C VAL A 238 2.18 -4.54 -14.20
N SER A 239 3.12 -4.27 -15.11
CA SER A 239 4.12 -5.24 -15.52
C SER A 239 4.84 -5.71 -14.28
N SER A 240 5.00 -7.02 -14.12
CA SER A 240 5.69 -7.72 -13.03
C SER A 240 7.21 -7.43 -12.99
N ASN A 241 7.60 -6.17 -13.19
CA ASN A 241 8.97 -5.66 -13.14
C ASN A 241 9.26 -4.94 -11.81
N VAL A 242 8.43 -5.13 -10.78
CA VAL A 242 8.94 -4.92 -9.42
C VAL A 242 9.84 -6.11 -9.13
N GLU A 243 11.14 -5.88 -9.13
CA GLU A 243 12.14 -6.88 -8.79
C GLU A 243 11.71 -7.62 -7.51
N LEU A 244 11.62 -8.94 -7.63
CA LEU A 244 11.16 -9.93 -6.66
C LEU A 244 12.09 -10.05 -5.42
N ASN A 245 12.62 -8.94 -4.92
CA ASN A 245 13.65 -8.88 -3.89
C ASN A 245 13.17 -9.48 -2.56
N GLU A 246 11.89 -9.32 -2.21
CA GLU A 246 11.30 -9.85 -0.97
C GLU A 246 10.86 -11.32 -1.09
N LYS A 247 10.48 -11.78 -2.30
CA LYS A 247 10.23 -13.20 -2.56
C LYS A 247 11.51 -13.99 -2.28
N ASP A 248 12.63 -13.48 -2.79
CA ASP A 248 13.93 -14.08 -2.59
C ASP A 248 14.36 -13.98 -1.12
N LYS A 249 14.15 -12.87 -0.40
CA LYS A 249 14.52 -12.78 1.02
C LYS A 249 13.70 -13.69 1.94
N LEU A 250 12.37 -13.72 1.82
CA LEU A 250 11.51 -14.56 2.68
C LEU A 250 11.71 -16.05 2.37
N MET A 251 11.78 -16.41 1.08
CA MET A 251 12.14 -17.78 0.68
C MET A 251 13.57 -18.12 1.10
N TYR A 252 14.54 -17.23 0.92
CA TYR A 252 15.93 -17.44 1.34
C TYR A 252 16.07 -17.57 2.86
N MET A 253 15.36 -16.78 3.66
CA MET A 253 15.36 -16.92 5.12
C MET A 253 14.75 -18.25 5.57
N PHE A 254 13.74 -18.73 4.85
CA PHE A 254 13.10 -20.02 5.09
C PHE A 254 14.03 -21.18 4.65
N GLU A 255 14.62 -21.09 3.47
CA GLU A 255 15.56 -22.05 2.88
C GLU A 255 16.90 -22.13 3.62
N LYS A 256 17.44 -21.00 4.10
CA LYS A 256 18.66 -20.98 4.91
C LYS A 256 18.49 -21.67 6.27
N LYS A 257 17.26 -21.79 6.79
CA LYS A 257 16.97 -22.58 7.99
C LYS A 257 16.76 -24.06 7.70
N LEU A 258 16.59 -24.44 6.43
CA LEU A 258 16.47 -25.83 5.99
C LEU A 258 17.83 -26.49 5.69
N GLY A 259 18.90 -25.70 5.46
CA GLY A 259 20.28 -26.15 5.24
C GLY A 259 21.21 -25.92 6.42
#